data_AF-A0A958F1K8-F1
#
_entry.id   AF-A0A958F1K8-F1
#
_cell.length_a   1.000
_cell.length_b   1.000
_cell.length_c   1.000
_cell.angle_alpha   90.00
_cell.angle_beta   90.00
_cell.angle_gamma   90.00
#
_symmetry.space_group_name_H-M   'P 1'
#
loop_
_entity.id
_entity.type
_entity.pdbx_description
1 polymer ?
#
loop_
_entity_poly.entity_id
_entity_poly.type
_entity_poly.pdbx_seq_one_letter_code
_entity_poly.pdbx_strand_id
1 'polypeptide(L)' 'AANISEGFGRFFYRETKQFGYYSRGSLYETKTWLEKAYQRRLINAETHERLMKDIDILAIKLNKYLQTIGSNRQEPGK' A
#
# COMPACT_ATOMS: atom_id res chain seq x y z
N ALA A 1 -3.56 4.54 4.70
CA ALA A 1 -2.87 5.84 4.78
C ALA A 1 -1.88 5.88 5.95
N ALA A 2 -2.29 5.49 7.17
CA ALA A 2 -1.46 5.57 8.39
C ALA A 2 -0.01 5.07 8.22
N ASN A 3 0.18 3.83 7.76
CA ASN A 3 1.52 3.25 7.59
C ASN A 3 2.42 4.06 6.63
N ILE A 4 1.89 4.57 5.51
CA ILE A 4 2.67 5.40 4.58
C ILE A 4 3.08 6.72 5.24
N SER A 5 2.14 7.38 5.93
CA SER A 5 2.41 8.64 6.63
C SER A 5 3.41 8.46 7.77
N GLU A 6 3.31 7.36 8.53
CA GLU A 6 4.25 7.05 9.60
C GLU A 6 5.66 6.79 9.04
N GLY A 7 5.78 6.03 7.95
CA GLY A 7 7.05 5.80 7.28
C GLY A 7 7.68 7.08 6.71
N PHE A 8 6.87 8.00 6.19
CA PHE A 8 7.34 9.29 5.64
C PHE A 8 7.94 10.21 6.71
N GLY A 9 7.44 10.15 7.95
CA GLY A 9 7.96 10.93 9.07
C GLY A 9 9.31 10.45 9.62
N ARG A 10 9.88 9.36 9.09
CA ARG A 10 11.13 8.76 9.59
C ARG A 10 12.34 9.21 8.75
N PHE A 11 13.48 9.34 9.44
CA PHE A 11 14.72 9.85 8.84
C PHE A 11 15.46 8.81 7.98
N PHE A 12 15.25 7.52 8.21
CA PHE A 12 15.98 6.45 7.53
C PHE A 12 15.13 5.73 6.48
N TYR A 13 15.64 5.63 5.25
CA TYR A 13 14.96 4.98 4.13
C TYR A 13 14.55 3.53 4.42
N ARG A 14 15.33 2.80 5.24
CA ARG A 14 15.01 1.41 5.63
C ARG A 14 13.70 1.35 6.41
N GLU A 15 13.50 2.28 7.33
CA GLU A 15 12.27 2.36 8.12
C GLU A 15 11.10 2.79 7.25
N THR A 16 11.26 3.84 6.42
CA THR A 16 10.21 4.26 5.47
C THR A 16 9.78 3.10 4.57
N LYS A 17 10.73 2.28 4.10
CA LYS A 17 10.45 1.09 3.27
C LYS A 17 9.73 -0.01 4.05
N GLN A 18 10.10 -0.25 5.30
CA GLN A 18 9.42 -1.20 6.20
C GLN A 18 7.94 -0.84 6.38
N PHE A 19 7.66 0.44 6.63
CA PHE A 19 6.29 0.96 6.72
C PHE A 19 5.51 0.88 5.39
N GLY A 20 6.20 1.06 4.27
CA GLY A 20 5.63 0.79 2.96
C GLY A 20 5.26 -0.70 2.76
N TYR A 21 6.03 -1.63 3.31
CA TYR A 21 5.67 -3.06 3.29
C TYR A 21 4.44 -3.37 4.16
N TYR A 22 4.31 -2.74 5.33
CA TYR A 22 3.08 -2.85 6.14
C TYR A 22 1.87 -2.29 5.40
N SER A 23 2.03 -1.17 4.71
CA SER A 23 0.98 -0.61 3.84
C SER A 23 0.56 -1.60 2.75
N ARG A 24 1.51 -2.34 2.19
CA ARG A 24 1.25 -3.34 1.15
C ARG A 24 0.49 -4.55 1.72
N GLY A 25 0.87 -5.01 2.91
CA GLY A 25 0.16 -6.06 3.64
C GLY A 25 -1.31 -5.69 3.87
N SER A 26 -1.56 -4.53 4.48
CA SER A 26 -2.94 -4.05 4.73
C SER A 26 -3.77 -3.87 3.46
N LEU A 27 -3.15 -3.49 2.34
CA LEU A 27 -3.85 -3.40 1.05
C LEU A 27 -4.33 -4.77 0.57
N TYR A 28 -3.49 -5.81 0.66
CA TYR A 28 -3.88 -7.17 0.29
C TYR A 28 -4.94 -7.75 1.22
N GLU A 29 -4.86 -7.47 2.53
CA GLU A 29 -5.92 -7.82 3.47
C GLU A 29 -7.25 -7.15 3.10
N THR A 30 -7.22 -5.86 2.75
CA THR A 30 -8.39 -5.11 2.27
C THR A 30 -8.99 -5.76 1.03
N LYS A 31 -8.16 -6.21 0.08
CA LYS A 31 -8.60 -6.95 -1.11
C LYS A 31 -9.36 -8.22 -0.73
N THR A 32 -8.81 -9.01 0.21
CA THR A 32 -9.48 -10.22 0.70
C THR A 32 -10.82 -9.91 1.38
N TRP A 33 -10.89 -8.85 2.18
CA TRP A 33 -12.13 -8.46 2.84
C TRP A 33 -13.19 -7.95 1.86
N LEU A 34 -12.79 -7.20 0.84
CA LEU A 34 -13.67 -6.74 -0.22
C LEU A 34 -14.30 -7.91 -0.99
N GLU A 35 -13.48 -8.91 -1.33
CA GLU A 35 -13.94 -10.13 -1.98
C GLU A 35 -14.95 -10.90 -1.12
N LYS A 36 -14.65 -11.07 0.18
CA LYS A 36 -15.58 -11.70 1.13
C LYS A 36 -16.88 -10.92 1.28
N ALA A 37 -16.83 -9.58 1.28
CA ALA A 37 -18.01 -8.74 1.39
C ALA A 37 -18.93 -8.92 0.17
N TYR A 38 -18.36 -8.99 -1.03
CA TYR A 38 -19.11 -9.26 -2.26
C TYR A 38 -19.72 -10.67 -2.27
N GLN A 39 -18.94 -11.70 -1.92
CA GLN A 39 -19.45 -13.08 -1.84
C GLN A 39 -20.60 -13.24 -0.84
N ARG A 40 -20.58 -12.46 0.25
CA ARG A 40 -21.66 -12.41 1.25
C ARG A 40 -22.82 -11.49 0.87
N ARG A 41 -22.78 -10.91 -0.34
CA ARG A 41 -23.79 -9.97 -0.87
C ARG A 41 -23.99 -8.73 0.02
N LEU A 42 -22.95 -8.30 0.72
CA LEU A 42 -22.95 -7.08 1.54
C LEU A 42 -22.75 -5.81 0.68
N ILE A 43 -22.23 -5.98 -0.53
CA ILE A 43 -22.07 -4.95 -1.54
C ILE A 43 -22.49 -5.49 -2.90
N ASN A 44 -22.90 -4.61 -3.82
CA ASN A 44 -23.25 -4.97 -5.18
C ASN A 44 -22.00 -5.11 -6.08
N ALA A 45 -22.19 -5.69 -7.27
CA ALA A 45 -21.11 -5.93 -8.22
C ALA A 45 -20.42 -4.63 -8.69
N GLU A 46 -21.19 -3.57 -8.93
CA GLU A 46 -20.65 -2.27 -9.34
C GLU A 46 -19.70 -1.68 -8.28
N THR A 47 -20.08 -1.75 -7.01
CA THR A 47 -19.25 -1.28 -5.89
C THR A 47 -18.00 -2.14 -5.75
N HIS A 48 -18.13 -3.46 -5.86
CA HIS A 48 -17.00 -4.39 -5.80
C HIS A 48 -16.01 -4.12 -6.93
N GLU A 49 -16.47 -4.02 -8.18
CA GLU A 49 -15.62 -3.77 -9.35
C GLU A 49 -14.87 -2.45 -9.23
N ARG A 50 -15.56 -1.37 -8.86
CA ARG A 50 -14.95 -0.05 -8.65
C ARG A 50 -13.86 -0.10 -7.59
N LEU A 51 -14.15 -0.67 -6.42
CA LEU A 51 -13.19 -0.74 -5.32
C LEU A 51 -12.03 -1.68 -5.63
N MET A 52 -12.26 -2.76 -6.38
CA MET A 52 -11.21 -3.69 -6.80
C MET A 52 -10.23 -2.99 -7.76
N LYS A 53 -10.75 -2.21 -8.70
CA LYS A 53 -9.94 -1.37 -9.60
C LYS A 53 -9.10 -0.36 -8.82
N ASP A 54 -9.67 0.28 -7.81
CA ASP A 54 -8.93 1.21 -6.94
C ASP A 54 -7.79 0.50 -6.19
N ILE A 55 -8.06 -0.69 -5.64
CA ILE A 55 -7.04 -1.52 -4.97
C ILE A 55 -5.90 -1.88 -5.91
N ASP A 56 -6.19 -2.29 -7.15
CA ASP A 56 -5.15 -2.68 -8.11
C ASP A 56 -4.31 -1.48 -8.55
N ILE A 57 -4.92 -0.30 -8.74
CA ILE A 57 -4.20 0.96 -8.99
C ILE A 57 -3.30 1.31 -7.81
N LEU A 58 -3.80 1.20 -6.58
CA LEU A 58 -3.03 1.47 -5.37
C LEU A 58 -1.85 0.50 -5.22
N ALA A 59 -2.02 -0.78 -5.55
CA ALA A 59 -0.95 -1.77 -5.49
C ALA A 59 0.21 -1.41 -6.44
N ILE A 60 -0.10 -1.00 -7.68
CA ILE A 60 0.91 -0.55 -8.64
C ILE A 60 1.63 0.70 -8.12
N LYS A 61 0.88 1.71 -7.65
CA LYS A 61 1.47 2.96 -7.14
C LYS A 61 2.35 2.72 -5.93
N LEU A 62 1.90 1.90 -4.98
CA LEU A 62 2.65 1.57 -3.78
C LEU A 62 3.93 0.80 -4.11
N ASN A 63 3.87 -0.15 -5.05
CA ASN A 63 5.07 -0.87 -5.49
C ASN A 63 6.08 0.06 -6.17
N LYS A 64 5.63 0.98 -7.04
CA LYS A 64 6.51 1.99 -7.64
C LYS A 64 7.13 2.90 -6.59
N TYR A 65 6.35 3.35 -5.61
CA TYR A 65 6.85 4.14 -4.48
C TYR A 65 7.90 3.39 -3.66
N LEU A 66 7.67 2.11 -3.34
CA LEU A 66 8.65 1.28 -2.63
C LEU A 66 9.98 1.11 -3.39
N GLN A 67 9.94 1.15 -4.73
CA GLN A 67 11.13 1.07 -5.58
C GLN A 67 11.93 2.39 -5.61
N THR A 68 11.29 3.54 -5.36
CA THR A 68 12.01 4.83 -5.31
C THR A 68 12.73 5.05 -3.97
N ILE A 69 12.26 4.41 -2.89
CA ILE A 69 12.90 4.53 -1.56
C ILE A 69 14.27 3.83 -1.55
N GLY A 70 15.31 4.62 -1.29
CA GLY A 70 16.71 4.16 -1.19
C GLY A 70 17.46 4.13 -2.52
N SER A 71 16.81 4.48 -3.64
CA SER A 71 17.41 4.39 -4.98
C SER A 71 18.12 5.68 -5.44
N ASN A 72 18.08 6.78 -4.67
CA ASN A 72 18.69 8.06 -5.05
C ASN A 72 19.06 8.97 -3.86
N ARG A 73 20.11 8.60 -3.11
CA ARG A 73 21.06 9.52 -2.43
C ARG A 73 22.09 8.66 -1.70
N GLN A 74 23.37 8.90 -1.95
CA GLN A 74 24.42 8.44 -1.03
C GLN A 74 24.03 8.88 0.37
N GLU A 75 24.07 7.95 1.33
CA GLU A 75 24.02 8.30 2.75
C GLU A 75 25.08 9.39 2.96
N PRO A 76 24.76 10.58 3.50
CA PRO A 76 25.81 11.48 3.96
C PRO A 76 26.65 10.67 4.96
N GLY A 77 27.95 10.62 4.68
CA GLY A 77 28.87 9.59 5.14
C GLY A 77 28.75 9.24 6.62
N LYS A 78 29.03 7.97 6.90
CA LYS A 78 29.65 7.60 8.17
C LYS A 78 31.02 8.25 8.27
#